data_AF-A0A7S3M971-F1
#
_entry.id   AF-A0A7S3M971-F1
#
_cell.length_a   1.000
_cell.length_b   1.000
_cell.length_c   1.000
_cell.angle_alpha   90.00
_cell.angle_beta   90.00
_cell.angle_gamma   90.00
#
_symmetry.space_group_name_H-M   'P 1'
#
loop_
_entity.id
_entity.type
_entity.pdbx_description
1 polymer ?
#
loop_
_entity_poly.entity_id
_entity_poly.type
_entity_poly.pdbx_seq_one_letter_code
_entity_poly.pdbx_strand_id
1 'polypeptide(L)'
;LALPWSATPEASSIVAMTGNTDHMKRLIEAGCPWHPETTMHCASKNLPAMMKFVHENGCPWHPLTCQYAAQAGSIDCLLYAHTHGAVIQPNLCRRLLNPLPGDLAGL
;
A
#
# COMPACT_ATOMS: atom_id res chain seq x y z
N LEU A 1 24.50 3.05 20.06
CA LEU A 1 24.26 1.66 19.62
C LEU A 1 23.79 1.74 18.17
N ALA A 2 24.52 1.10 17.27
CA ALA A 2 24.42 1.30 15.82
C ALA A 2 23.03 0.92 15.30
N LEU A 3 22.34 1.87 14.67
CA LEU A 3 21.19 1.55 13.83
C LEU A 3 21.69 0.64 12.70
N PRO A 4 21.11 -0.56 12.51
CA PRO A 4 21.54 -1.43 11.43
C PRO A 4 21.29 -0.69 10.11
N TRP A 5 22.21 -0.86 9.17
CA TRP A 5 22.18 -0.38 7.79
C TRP A 5 20.89 -0.76 7.01
N SER A 6 19.94 -1.45 7.65
CA SER A 6 18.64 -1.89 7.13
C SER A 6 17.43 -1.13 7.69
N ALA A 7 17.56 -0.28 8.70
CA ALA A 7 16.44 0.45 9.31
C ALA A 7 16.28 1.87 8.75
N THR A 8 16.36 2.01 7.43
CA THR A 8 16.08 3.28 6.76
C THR A 8 14.63 3.31 6.26
N PRO A 9 14.01 4.49 6.12
CA PRO A 9 12.66 4.59 5.56
C PRO A 9 12.53 3.82 4.23
N GLU A 10 13.53 3.88 3.37
CA GLU A 10 13.57 3.20 2.06
C GLU A 10 13.41 1.69 2.18
N ALA A 11 13.93 1.07 3.25
CA ALA A 11 13.76 -0.36 3.49
C ALA A 11 12.29 -0.74 3.63
N SER A 12 11.48 0.08 4.32
CA SER A 12 10.03 -0.16 4.46
C SER A 12 9.32 -0.15 3.11
N SER A 13 9.70 0.76 2.21
CA SER A 13 9.17 0.85 0.84
C SER A 13 9.55 -0.37 0.00
N ILE A 14 10.83 -0.76 0.01
CA ILE A 14 11.33 -1.92 -0.74
C ILE A 14 10.65 -3.20 -0.27
N VAL A 15 10.63 -3.46 1.04
CA VAL A 15 10.02 -4.67 1.60
C VAL A 15 8.51 -4.69 1.32
N ALA A 16 7.82 -3.56 1.40
CA ALA A 16 6.40 -3.45 1.07
C ALA A 16 6.09 -3.91 -0.36
N MET A 17 6.95 -3.58 -1.33
CA MET A 17 6.79 -4.00 -2.72
C MET A 17 6.99 -5.51 -2.93
N THR A 18 7.69 -6.19 -2.03
CA THR A 18 7.92 -7.64 -2.12
C THR A 18 6.78 -8.48 -1.56
N GLY A 19 5.91 -7.89 -0.74
CA GLY A 19 4.86 -8.63 -0.03
C GLY A 19 5.37 -9.54 1.11
N ASN A 20 6.67 -9.49 1.44
CA ASN A 20 7.24 -10.30 2.52
C ASN A 20 6.92 -9.70 3.90
N THR A 21 5.91 -10.26 4.57
CA THR A 21 5.43 -9.80 5.89
C THR A 21 6.42 -10.08 7.02
N ASP A 22 7.25 -11.11 6.92
CA ASP A 22 8.25 -11.42 7.95
C ASP A 22 9.37 -10.37 7.95
N HIS A 23 9.85 -9.98 6.77
CA HIS A 23 10.79 -8.86 6.66
C HIS A 23 10.16 -7.56 7.14
N MET A 24 8.87 -7.33 6.84
CA MET A 24 8.18 -6.12 7.31
C MET A 24 8.08 -6.07 8.83
N LYS A 25 7.73 -7.19 9.48
CA LYS A 25 7.69 -7.30 10.95
C LYS A 25 9.03 -6.97 11.58
N ARG A 26 10.13 -7.52 11.03
CA ARG A 26 11.48 -7.22 11.52
C ARG A 26 11.82 -5.74 11.44
N LEU A 27 11.38 -5.03 10.39
CA LEU A 27 11.58 -3.59 10.28
C LEU A 27 10.76 -2.81 11.32
N ILE A 28 9.51 -3.20 11.55
CA ILE A 28 8.65 -2.59 12.58
C ILE A 28 9.27 -2.78 13.97
N GLU A 29 9.69 -4.01 14.31
CA GLU A 29 10.33 -4.34 15.59
C GLU A 29 11.66 -3.58 15.80
N ALA A 30 12.40 -3.31 14.71
CA ALA A 30 13.60 -2.51 14.74
C ALA A 30 13.34 -0.99 14.88
N GLY A 31 12.08 -0.56 14.88
CA GLY A 31 11.70 0.85 14.94
C GLY A 31 11.95 1.60 13.63
N CYS A 32 11.93 0.91 12.49
CA CYS A 32 12.10 1.52 11.19
C CYS A 32 10.97 2.54 10.92
N PRO A 33 11.28 3.80 10.56
CA PRO A 33 10.27 4.75 10.16
C PRO A 33 9.61 4.31 8.84
N TRP A 34 8.34 4.65 8.68
CA TRP A 34 7.61 4.44 7.44
C TRP A 34 8.08 5.40 6.35
N HIS A 35 8.36 4.88 5.16
CA HIS A 35 8.45 5.72 3.97
C HIS A 35 7.06 6.28 3.65
N PRO A 36 6.94 7.57 3.27
CA PRO A 36 5.65 8.19 2.95
C PRO A 36 4.92 7.50 1.79
N GLU A 37 5.65 6.80 0.92
CA GLU A 37 5.11 6.12 -0.27
C GLU A 37 4.79 4.63 -0.05
N THR A 38 5.03 4.08 1.14
CA THR A 38 4.88 2.64 1.41
C THR A 38 3.48 2.11 1.03
N THR A 39 2.41 2.82 1.41
CA THR A 39 1.03 2.41 1.04
C THR A 39 0.77 2.51 -0.47
N MET A 40 1.34 3.50 -1.15
CA MET A 40 1.24 3.65 -2.61
C MET A 40 1.93 2.50 -3.34
N HIS A 41 3.08 2.05 -2.85
CA HIS A 41 3.80 0.92 -3.42
C HIS A 41 3.08 -0.42 -3.23
N CYS A 42 2.45 -0.66 -2.08
CA CYS A 42 1.58 -1.82 -1.93
C CYS A 42 0.42 -1.80 -2.93
N ALA A 43 -0.21 -0.63 -3.09
CA ALA A 43 -1.32 -0.43 -4.01
C ALA A 43 -0.92 -0.65 -5.48
N SER A 44 0.23 -0.12 -5.92
CA SER A 44 0.70 -0.28 -7.30
C SER A 44 1.12 -1.72 -7.64
N LYS A 45 1.48 -2.52 -6.62
CA LYS A 45 1.81 -3.94 -6.77
C LYS A 45 0.62 -4.88 -6.58
N ASN A 46 -0.59 -4.36 -6.37
CA ASN A 46 -1.78 -5.15 -6.04
C ASN A 46 -1.55 -6.09 -4.84
N LEU A 47 -0.99 -5.54 -3.75
CA LEU A 47 -0.70 -6.29 -2.51
C LEU A 47 -1.65 -5.86 -1.36
N PRO A 48 -2.95 -6.20 -1.41
CA PRO A 48 -3.93 -5.74 -0.42
C PRO A 48 -3.61 -6.22 0.99
N ALA A 49 -3.14 -7.46 1.17
CA ALA A 49 -2.79 -7.97 2.50
C ALA A 49 -1.63 -7.18 3.13
N MET A 50 -0.59 -6.84 2.35
CA MET A 50 0.52 -6.02 2.84
C MET A 50 0.08 -4.59 3.10
N MET A 51 -0.76 -3.99 2.24
CA MET A 51 -1.25 -2.63 2.43
C MET A 51 -2.05 -2.49 3.73
N LYS A 52 -2.93 -3.47 4.02
CA LYS A 52 -3.66 -3.56 5.30
C LYS A 52 -2.69 -3.66 6.46
N PHE A 53 -1.73 -4.59 6.37
CA PHE A 53 -0.74 -4.81 7.41
C PHE A 53 0.06 -3.55 7.76
N VAL A 54 0.63 -2.85 6.77
CA VAL A 54 1.42 -1.63 7.04
C VAL A 54 0.54 -0.51 7.60
N HIS A 55 -0.69 -0.37 7.12
CA HIS A 55 -1.62 0.65 7.60
C HIS A 55 -2.03 0.41 9.06
N GLU A 56 -2.38 -0.83 9.42
CA GLU A 56 -2.71 -1.23 10.79
C GLU A 56 -1.53 -1.04 11.76
N ASN A 57 -0.30 -1.04 11.25
CA ASN A 57 0.92 -0.74 12.02
C ASN A 57 1.35 0.73 11.93
N GLY A 58 0.42 1.63 11.57
CA GLY A 58 0.62 3.09 11.64
C GLY A 58 1.28 3.72 10.41
N CYS A 59 1.39 3.00 9.30
CA CYS A 59 1.85 3.61 8.05
C CYS A 59 0.79 4.60 7.51
N PRO A 60 1.16 5.86 7.23
CA PRO A 60 0.22 6.84 6.70
C PRO A 60 -0.21 6.51 5.27
N TRP A 61 -1.40 6.99 4.92
CA TRP A 61 -1.88 6.96 3.55
C TRP A 61 -1.11 7.95 2.69
N HIS A 62 -0.57 7.47 1.57
CA HIS A 62 -0.09 8.36 0.53
C HIS A 62 -1.28 8.95 -0.26
N PRO A 63 -1.29 10.24 -0.62
CA PRO A 63 -2.41 10.88 -1.33
C PRO A 63 -2.77 10.24 -2.68
N LEU A 64 -1.83 9.52 -3.29
CA LEU A 64 -2.01 8.83 -4.57
C LEU A 64 -2.26 7.31 -4.43
N THR A 65 -2.30 6.74 -3.22
CA THR A 65 -2.50 5.29 -3.01
C THR A 65 -3.71 4.77 -3.78
N CYS A 66 -4.83 5.48 -3.67
CA CYS A 66 -6.06 5.23 -4.38
C CYS A 66 -5.91 5.23 -5.92
N GLN A 67 -5.19 6.21 -6.49
CA GLN A 67 -4.96 6.29 -7.94
C GLN A 67 -4.18 5.08 -8.47
N TYR A 68 -3.11 4.71 -7.76
CA TYR A 68 -2.25 3.58 -8.12
C TYR A 68 -2.95 2.24 -7.92
N ALA A 69 -3.71 2.07 -6.83
CA ALA A 69 -4.51 0.86 -6.59
C ALA A 69 -5.44 0.61 -7.77
N ALA A 70 -6.15 1.65 -8.22
CA ALA A 70 -7.03 1.50 -9.36
C ALA A 70 -6.27 1.30 -10.68
N GLN A 71 -5.11 1.96 -10.92
CA GLN A 71 -4.28 1.69 -12.11
C GLN A 71 -3.77 0.24 -12.16
N ALA A 72 -3.52 -0.36 -10.99
CA ALA A 72 -3.10 -1.74 -10.85
C ALA A 72 -4.28 -2.75 -10.85
N GLY A 73 -5.53 -2.29 -10.98
CA GLY A 73 -6.72 -3.15 -10.89
C GLY A 73 -6.97 -3.71 -9.47
N SER A 74 -6.35 -3.13 -8.45
CA SER A 74 -6.43 -3.61 -7.06
C SER A 74 -7.71 -3.14 -6.36
N ILE A 75 -8.83 -3.79 -6.67
CA ILE A 75 -10.15 -3.47 -6.09
C ILE A 75 -10.12 -3.58 -4.56
N ASP A 76 -9.45 -4.60 -4.01
CA ASP A 76 -9.32 -4.79 -2.56
C ASP A 76 -8.57 -3.65 -1.87
N CYS A 77 -7.51 -3.13 -2.50
CA CYS A 77 -6.80 -1.97 -1.97
C CYS A 77 -7.71 -0.72 -1.99
N LEU A 78 -8.48 -0.53 -3.07
CA LEU A 78 -9.39 0.61 -3.17
C LEU A 78 -10.49 0.58 -2.11
N LEU A 79 -11.12 -0.58 -1.92
CA LEU A 79 -12.18 -0.74 -0.94
C LEU A 79 -11.66 -0.52 0.48
N TYR A 80 -10.49 -1.07 0.78
CA TYR A 80 -9.87 -0.88 2.09
C TYR A 80 -9.47 0.59 2.31
N ALA A 81 -8.80 1.23 1.35
CA ALA A 81 -8.43 2.63 1.44
C ALA A 81 -9.66 3.54 1.62
N HIS A 82 -10.76 3.27 0.89
CA HIS A 82 -12.01 4.01 1.00
C HIS A 82 -12.61 3.92 2.41
N THR A 83 -12.66 2.71 2.97
CA THR A 83 -13.28 2.45 4.27
C THR A 83 -12.43 2.93 5.45
N HIS A 84 -11.12 3.12 5.26
CA HIS A 84 -10.15 3.49 6.30
C HIS A 84 -9.62 4.92 6.15
N GLY A 85 -10.42 5.79 5.55
CA GLY A 85 -10.18 7.23 5.55
C GLY A 85 -9.03 7.70 4.66
N ALA A 86 -8.58 6.89 3.70
CA ALA A 86 -7.67 7.40 2.67
C ALA A 86 -8.38 8.47 1.84
N VAL A 87 -7.64 9.49 1.42
CA VAL A 87 -8.18 10.51 0.51
C VAL A 87 -8.48 9.85 -0.83
N ILE A 88 -9.76 9.78 -1.19
CA ILE A 88 -10.21 9.28 -2.48
C ILE A 88 -10.27 10.45 -3.43
N GLN A 89 -9.53 10.35 -4.54
CA GLN A 89 -9.62 11.34 -5.60
C GLN A 89 -11.03 11.29 -6.23
N PRO A 90 -11.68 12.42 -6.55
CA PRO A 90 -13.06 12.47 -7.04
C PRO A 90 -13.31 11.58 -8.27
N ASN A 91 -12.28 11.44 -9.11
CA ASN A 91 -12.32 10.70 -10.37
C ASN A 91 -12.32 9.17 -10.16
N LEU A 92 -12.00 8.70 -8.95
CA LEU A 92 -11.77 7.30 -8.64
C LEU A 92 -13.07 6.52 -8.39
N CYS A 93 -14.09 7.17 -7.82
CA CYS A 93 -15.43 6.58 -7.62
C CYS A 93 -16.02 6.08 -8.94
N ARG A 94 -15.73 6.79 -10.04
CA ARG A 94 -16.18 6.41 -11.39
C ARG A 94 -15.55 5.10 -11.88
N ARG A 95 -14.33 4.76 -11.43
CA ARG A 95 -13.60 3.55 -11.84
C ARG A 95 -14.02 2.31 -11.05
N LEU A 96 -14.41 2.48 -9.78
CA LEU A 96 -15.04 1.42 -8.99
C LEU A 96 -16.42 1.02 -9.54
N LEU A 97 -17.17 1.99 -10.09
CA LEU A 97 -18.50 1.77 -10.66
C LEU A 97 -18.47 1.31 -12.14
N ASN A 98 -17.39 1.59 -12.87
CA ASN A 98 -17.19 1.19 -14.26
C ASN A 98 -15.75 0.64 -14.44
N PRO A 99 -15.50 -0.63 -14.06
CA PRO A 99 -14.23 -1.29 -14.32
C PRO A 99 -14.00 -1.37 -15.84
N LEU A 100 -12.78 -1.10 -16.30
CA LEU A 100 -12.43 -1.27 -17.71
C LEU A 100 -12.44 -2.77 -18.07
N PRO A 101 -12.61 -3.14 -19.34
CA PRO A 101 -12.67 -4.55 -19.76
C PRO A 101 -11.44 -5.39 -19.37
N GLY A 102 -10.30 -4.75 -19.09
CA GLY A 102 -9.09 -5.41 -18.59
C GLY A 102 -9.02 -5.59 -17.07
N ASP A 103 -9.84 -4.87 -16.29
CA ASP A 103 -9.85 -4.93 -14.82
C ASP A 103 -10.57 -6.19 -14.30
N LEU A 104 -11.42 -6.82 -15.13
CA LEU A 104 -12.15 -8.06 -14.81
C LEU A 104 -11.43 -9.33 -15.29
N ALA A 105 -10.27 -9.22 -15.95
CA ALA A 105 -9.58 -10.36 -16.58
C ALA A 105 -8.89 -11.33 -15.60
N GLY A 106 -9.23 -11.27 -14.31
CA GLY A 106 -8.68 -12.13 -13.25
C GLY A 106 -9.65 -12.50 -12.12
N LEU A 107 -10.96 -12.31 -12.32
CA LEU A 107 -12.03 -12.89 -11.50
C LEU A 107 -12.54 -14.20 -12.14
#